data_AF-A0A6J5XUB6-F1
#
_entry.id   AF-A0A6J5XUB6-F1
#
_cell.length_a   1.000
_cell.length_b   1.000
_cell.length_c   1.000
_cell.angle_alpha   90.00
_cell.angle_beta   90.00
_cell.angle_gamma   90.00
#
_symmetry.space_group_name_H-M   'P 1'
#
loop_
_entity.id
_entity.type
_entity.pdbx_description
1 polymer ?
#
loop_
_entity_poly.entity_id
_entity_poly.type
_entity_poly.pdbx_seq_one_letter_code
_entity_poly.pdbx_strand_id
1 'polypeptide(L)' 'MFERSIALDSSILSDLCLGLYRCGNEKMLKLLCVEMEARRLIPQGFDPAKIISSGVVEEN' A
#
# COMPACT_ATOMS: atom_id res chain seq x y z
N MET A 1 -2.42 -13.46 -13.61
CA MET A 1 -3.01 -13.81 -12.29
C MET A 1 -3.57 -12.58 -11.57
N PHE A 2 -4.60 -11.94 -12.14
CA PHE A 2 -5.54 -11.04 -11.44
C PHE A 2 -6.97 -11.30 -11.97
N GLU A 3 -7.26 -12.56 -12.33
CA GLU A 3 -8.52 -12.96 -12.98
C GLU A 3 -9.67 -13.18 -11.99
N ARG A 4 -9.43 -12.98 -10.68
CA ARG A 4 -10.49 -12.96 -9.67
C ARG A 4 -10.55 -11.56 -9.09
N SER A 5 -11.70 -10.91 -9.22
CA SER A 5 -12.03 -9.64 -8.57
C SER A 5 -12.15 -9.86 -7.05
N ILE A 6 -11.02 -10.08 -6.40
CA ILE A 6 -10.91 -9.92 -4.96
C ILE A 6 -10.86 -8.42 -4.75
N ALA A 7 -11.92 -7.87 -4.14
CA ALA A 7 -11.83 -6.52 -3.60
C ALA A 7 -10.66 -6.53 -2.62
N LEU A 8 -9.61 -5.76 -2.90
CA LEU A 8 -8.48 -5.65 -2.00
C LEU A 8 -8.99 -5.03 -0.71
N ASP A 9 -8.86 -5.75 0.39
CA ASP A 9 -9.13 -5.21 1.71
C ASP A 9 -8.11 -4.08 1.99
N SER A 10 -8.59 -2.97 2.54
CA SER A 10 -7.74 -1.85 2.92
C SER A 10 -6.72 -2.26 3.98
N SER A 11 -7.04 -3.26 4.82
CA SER A 11 -6.11 -3.84 5.79
C SER A 11 -4.91 -4.53 5.11
N ILE A 12 -5.19 -5.43 4.16
CA ILE A 12 -4.17 -6.18 3.40
C ILE A 12 -3.26 -5.24 2.63
N LEU A 13 -3.84 -4.23 1.98
CA LEU A 13 -3.05 -3.25 1.24
C LEU A 13 -2.18 -2.42 2.19
N SER A 14 -2.69 -2.09 3.39
CA SER A 14 -1.93 -1.35 4.39
C SER A 14 -0.72 -2.14 4.90
N ASP A 15 -0.91 -3.43 5.22
CA ASP A 15 0.17 -4.31 5.67
C ASP A 15 1.24 -4.51 4.60
N LEU A 16 0.83 -4.67 3.33
CA LEU A 16 1.75 -4.76 2.21
C LEU A 16 2.58 -3.48 2.04
N CYS A 17 1.93 -2.32 2.08
CA CYS A 17 2.59 -1.03 1.97
C CYS A 17 3.56 -0.78 3.12
N LEU A 18 3.16 -1.11 4.35
CA LEU A 18 4.01 -1.00 5.54
C LEU A 18 5.22 -1.94 5.46
N GLY A 19 5.02 -3.19 5.01
CA GLY A 19 6.10 -4.14 4.79
C GLY A 19 7.12 -3.66 3.76
N LEU A 20 6.64 -3.14 2.61
CA LEU A 20 7.51 -2.56 1.59
C LEU A 20 8.31 -1.36 2.12
N TYR A 21 7.66 -0.49 2.91
CA TYR A 21 8.32 0.65 3.54
C TYR A 21 9.41 0.21 4.53
N ARG A 22 9.08 -0.69 5.46
CA ARG A 22 10.03 -1.23 6.47
C ARG A 22 11.22 -1.95 5.84
N CYS A 23 11.07 -2.53 4.66
CA CYS A 23 12.17 -3.13 3.91
C CYS A 23 13.00 -2.12 3.08
N GLY A 24 12.72 -0.81 3.17
CA GLY A 24 13.39 0.23 2.38
C GLY A 24 13.02 0.22 0.89
N ASN A 25 11.96 -0.51 0.51
CA ASN A 25 11.52 -0.68 -0.87
C ASN A 25 10.55 0.41 -1.32
N GLU A 26 10.83 1.67 -0.99
CA GLU A 26 9.96 2.82 -1.25
C GLU A 26 9.63 3.02 -2.74
N LYS A 27 10.58 2.69 -3.64
CA LYS A 27 10.35 2.75 -5.09
C LYS A 27 9.27 1.76 -5.52
N MET A 28 9.29 0.55 -4.96
CA MET A 28 8.30 -0.49 -5.26
C MET A 28 6.94 -0.15 -4.66
N LEU A 29 6.92 0.43 -3.45
CA LEU A 29 5.72 1.00 -2.84
C LEU A 29 5.05 2.05 -3.74
N LYS A 30 5.82 3.01 -4.26
CA LYS A 30 5.31 4.06 -5.16
C LYS A 30 4.75 3.46 -6.46
N LEU A 31 5.47 2.52 -7.07
CA LEU A 31 5.02 1.86 -8.29
C LEU A 31 3.72 1.08 -8.09
N LEU A 32 3.60 0.38 -6.95
CA LEU A 32 2.39 -0.33 -6.57
C LEU A 32 1.19 0.63 -6.46
N CYS A 33 1.34 1.75 -5.75
CA CYS A 33 0.27 2.73 -5.59
C CYS A 33 -0.20 3.29 -6.94
N VAL A 34 0.74 3.66 -7.82
CA VAL A 34 0.44 4.16 -9.17
C VAL A 34 -0.32 3.12 -10.01
N GLU A 35 0.11 1.86 -10.00
CA GLU A 35 -0.55 0.80 -10.75
C GLU A 35 -1.97 0.52 -10.22
N MET A 36 -2.15 0.56 -8.90
CA MET A 36 -3.46 0.36 -8.28
C MET A 36 -4.42 1.52 -8.57
N GLU A 37 -3.95 2.76 -8.56
CA GLU A 37 -4.72 3.93 -8.98
C GLU A 37 -5.12 3.82 -10.46
N ALA A 38 -4.17 3.47 -11.34
CA ALA A 38 -4.41 3.30 -12.77
C ALA A 38 -5.49 2.25 -13.07
N ARG A 39 -5.54 1.18 -12.25
CA ARG A 39 -6.56 0.12 -12.34
C ARG A 39 -7.82 0.39 -11.54
N ARG A 40 -7.92 1.52 -10.82
CA ARG A 40 -9.03 1.86 -9.92
C ARG A 40 -9.27 0.77 -8.84
N LEU A 41 -8.18 0.20 -8.33
CA LEU A 41 -8.18 -0.85 -7.31
C LEU A 41 -7.91 -0.31 -5.90
N ILE A 42 -7.73 1.00 -5.74
CA ILE A 42 -7.55 1.62 -4.42
C ILE A 42 -8.85 1.48 -3.62
N PRO A 43 -8.82 0.83 -2.44
CA PRO A 43 -9.99 0.72 -1.57
C PRO A 43 -10.43 2.10 -1.05
N GLN A 44 -11.73 2.27 -0.82
CA GLN A 44 -12.24 3.52 -0.27
C GLN A 44 -11.61 3.82 1.11
N GLY A 45 -11.08 5.03 1.29
CA GLY A 45 -10.45 5.45 2.54
C GLY A 45 -8.99 5.01 2.71
N PHE A 46 -8.41 4.29 1.74
CA PHE A 46 -6.98 4.00 1.73
C PHE A 46 -6.18 5.25 1.37
N ASP A 47 -5.19 5.57 2.20
CA ASP A 47 -4.30 6.71 2.01
C ASP A 47 -2.84 6.25 2.19
N PRO A 48 -2.08 6.06 1.09
CA PRO A 48 -0.70 5.59 1.16
C PRO A 48 0.22 6.59 1.88
N ALA A 49 -0.12 7.88 1.92
CA ALA A 49 0.67 8.88 2.62
C ALA A 49 0.63 8.67 4.15
N LYS A 50 -0.50 8.19 4.69
CA LYS A 50 -0.62 7.84 6.12
C LYS A 50 0.30 6.69 6.51
N ILE A 51 0.55 5.75 5.61
CA ILE A 51 1.39 4.57 5.90
C ILE A 51 2.86 4.97 5.99
N ILE A 52 3.33 5.80 5.06
CA ILE A 52 4.69 6.34 5.09
C ILE A 52 4.89 7.17 6.37
N SER A 53 3.88 7.95 6.77
CA SER A 53 3.91 8.76 8.00
C SER A 53 3.91 7.88 9.27
N SER A 54 3.23 6.74 9.24
CA SER A 54 3.13 5.80 10.38
C SER A 54 4.36 4.90 10.53
N GLY A 55 5.21 4.77 9.51
CA GLY A 55 6.47 4.05 9.63
C GLY A 55 7.52 4.80 10.47
N VAL A 56 7.28 6.08 10.78
CA VAL A 56 8.19 6.93 11.57
C VAL A 56 7.96 6.78 13.09
N VAL A 57 6.85 6.19 13.54
CA VAL A 57 6.48 6.14 14.97
C VAL A 57 6.98 4.91 15.73
N GLU A 58 7.72 4.00 15.10
CA GLU A 58 8.36 2.86 15.78
C GLU A 58 9.89 2.95 15.69
N GLU A 59 10.46 4.01 16.27
CA GLU A 59 11.87 4.03 16.72
C GLU A 59 11.92 4.73 18.09
N ASN A 60 11.68 3.97 19.16
CA ASN A 60 12.19 4.25 20.52
C ASN A 60 12.25 2.98 21.34
#